data_AF-W1X697-F1
#
_entry.id   AF-W1X697-F1
#
_cell.length_a   1.000
_cell.length_b   1.000
_cell.length_c   1.000
_cell.angle_alpha   90.00
_cell.angle_beta   90.00
_cell.angle_gamma   90.00
#
_symmetry.space_group_name_H-M   'P 1'
#
loop_
_entity.id
_entity.type
_entity.pdbx_description
1 polymer ?
#
loop_
_entity_poly.entity_id
_entity_poly.type
_entity_poly.pdbx_seq_one_letter_code
_entity_poly.pdbx_strand_id
1 'polypeptide(L)'
;WHIPHEKIWIEDQSTNCGENARFSIALLNQAVERVHTAIVVQDPTMQRRTMATFRRMTGDNPDAPRWLSYPGFVPQLGNNADSVIFVNPLQGLWPVERYLSLLTGELPRLHDDSDGYGPRGRDFIVHVDFPAEVIQAWQTLKHDAVLIEAM
;
A
#
# COMPACT_ATOMS: atom_id res chain seq x y z
N TRP A 1 -5.66 -17.97 15.01
CA TRP A 1 -4.34 -17.42 15.39
C TRP A 1 -3.99 -17.58 16.86
N HIS A 2 -4.95 -17.76 17.79
CA HIS A 2 -4.66 -18.00 19.24
C HIS A 2 -3.68 -16.98 19.86
N ILE A 3 -3.74 -15.72 19.42
CA ILE A 3 -2.89 -14.65 19.95
C ILE A 3 -3.50 -14.19 21.29
N PRO A 4 -2.73 -14.15 22.39
CA PRO A 4 -3.22 -13.66 23.67
C PRO A 4 -3.68 -12.20 23.60
N HIS A 5 -4.73 -11.84 24.33
CA HIS A 5 -5.31 -10.49 24.30
C HIS A 5 -4.30 -9.40 24.69
N GLU A 6 -3.42 -9.68 25.65
CA GLU A 6 -2.36 -8.76 26.09
C GLU A 6 -1.29 -8.48 25.04
N LYS A 7 -1.28 -9.23 23.93
CA LYS A 7 -0.39 -9.02 22.78
C LYS A 7 -1.06 -8.27 21.62
N ILE A 8 -2.32 -7.87 21.77
CA ILE A 8 -3.11 -7.20 20.74
C ILE A 8 -3.44 -5.79 21.22
N TRP A 9 -2.97 -4.79 20.50
CA TRP A 9 -3.40 -3.41 20.70
C TRP A 9 -4.35 -3.04 19.57
N ILE A 10 -5.51 -2.51 19.92
CA ILE A 10 -6.58 -2.17 18.97
C ILE A 10 -6.57 -0.66 18.76
N GLU A 11 -6.45 -0.25 17.50
CA GLU A 11 -6.72 1.09 17.01
C GLU A 11 -7.89 0.96 16.03
N ASP A 12 -9.04 1.54 16.36
CA ASP A 12 -10.32 1.33 15.67
C ASP A 12 -10.99 2.63 15.21
N GLN A 13 -10.25 3.75 15.20
CA GLN A 13 -10.75 5.08 14.89
C GLN A 13 -10.29 5.62 13.53
N SER A 14 -9.27 5.01 12.91
CA SER A 14 -8.77 5.45 11.61
C SER A 14 -9.77 5.22 10.47
N THR A 15 -9.93 6.23 9.62
CA THR A 15 -10.86 6.23 8.47
C THR A 15 -10.15 6.14 7.12
N ASN A 16 -8.81 6.29 7.11
CA ASN A 16 -8.01 6.31 5.89
C ASN A 16 -6.54 5.96 6.19
N CYS A 17 -5.77 5.67 5.13
CA CYS A 17 -4.36 5.26 5.24
C CYS A 17 -3.46 6.24 6.00
N GLY A 18 -3.75 7.55 5.94
CA GLY A 18 -3.04 8.56 6.71
C GLY A 18 -3.27 8.38 8.21
N GLU A 19 -4.53 8.21 8.60
CA GLU A 19 -4.90 7.97 10.00
C GLU A 19 -4.38 6.63 10.51
N ASN A 20 -4.41 5.56 9.70
CA ASN A 20 -3.82 4.27 10.07
C ASN A 20 -2.37 4.45 10.52
N ALA A 21 -1.56 5.19 9.74
CA ALA A 21 -0.18 5.45 10.09
C ALA A 21 -0.05 6.35 11.32
N ARG A 22 -0.80 7.45 11.37
CA ARG A 22 -0.72 8.44 12.45
C ARG A 22 -1.10 7.84 13.80
N PHE A 23 -2.22 7.13 13.86
CA PHE A 23 -2.73 6.53 15.08
C PHE A 23 -1.89 5.33 15.51
N SER A 24 -1.40 4.52 14.58
CA SER A 24 -0.43 3.46 14.91
C SER A 24 0.84 4.03 15.53
N ILE A 25 1.41 5.10 14.98
CA ILE A 25 2.59 5.77 15.56
C ILE A 25 2.27 6.32 16.96
N ALA A 26 1.13 6.98 17.13
CA ALA A 26 0.70 7.51 18.43
C ALA A 26 0.52 6.41 19.49
N LEU A 27 0.02 5.25 19.10
CA LEU A 27 -0.13 4.08 19.96
C LEU A 27 1.23 3.46 20.30
N LEU A 28 2.14 3.31 19.32
CA LEU A 28 3.50 2.80 19.55
C LEU A 28 4.30 3.71 20.50
N ASN A 29 4.08 5.03 20.47
CA ASN A 29 4.73 5.97 21.39
C ASN A 29 4.22 5.87 22.83
N GLN A 30 3.11 5.18 23.08
CA GLN A 30 2.58 4.89 24.43
C GLN A 30 3.11 3.57 25.00
N ALA A 31 3.89 2.82 24.22
CA ALA A 31 4.47 1.56 24.65
C ALA A 31 5.41 1.77 25.86
N VAL A 32 5.31 0.88 26.85
CA VAL A 32 6.21 0.88 28.02
C VAL A 32 7.66 0.65 27.58
N GLU A 33 7.85 -0.26 26.62
CA GLU A 33 9.13 -0.51 25.98
C GLU A 33 9.14 0.09 24.57
N ARG A 34 10.25 0.72 24.22
CA ARG A 34 10.40 1.35 22.92
C ARG A 34 10.43 0.33 21.79
N VAL A 35 9.55 0.51 20.81
CA VAL A 35 9.53 -0.30 19.59
C VAL A 35 10.54 0.27 18.60
N HIS A 36 11.59 -0.49 18.29
CA HIS A 36 12.65 -0.07 17.37
C HIS A 36 12.43 -0.51 15.91
N THR A 37 11.60 -1.52 15.68
CA THR A 37 11.29 -2.05 14.35
C THR A 37 9.86 -2.57 14.35
N ALA A 38 9.10 -2.23 13.32
CA ALA A 38 7.74 -2.68 13.13
C ALA A 38 7.54 -3.21 11.71
N ILE A 39 6.76 -4.28 11.56
CA ILE A 39 6.37 -4.82 10.27
C ILE A 39 4.99 -4.26 9.92
N VAL A 40 4.89 -3.63 8.76
CA VAL A 40 3.65 -3.11 8.21
C VAL A 40 3.11 -4.13 7.21
N VAL A 41 1.95 -4.70 7.54
CA VAL A 41 1.21 -5.63 6.70
C VAL A 41 -0.03 -4.90 6.16
N GLN A 42 -0.13 -4.79 4.85
CA GLN A 42 -1.24 -4.14 4.14
C GLN A 42 -1.60 -4.95 2.90
N ASP A 43 -2.79 -4.71 2.35
CA ASP A 43 -3.14 -5.09 0.98
C ASP A 43 -1.97 -4.78 0.02
N PRO A 44 -1.48 -5.77 -0.76
CA PRO A 44 -0.37 -5.60 -1.69
C PRO A 44 -0.50 -4.38 -2.62
N THR A 45 -1.72 -4.04 -3.06
CA THR A 45 -1.96 -2.90 -3.97
C THR A 45 -1.64 -1.56 -3.30
N MET A 46 -1.89 -1.43 -1.99
CA MET A 46 -1.71 -0.19 -1.23
C MET A 46 -0.41 -0.15 -0.42
N GLN A 47 0.32 -1.28 -0.33
CA GLN A 47 1.51 -1.43 0.52
C GLN A 47 2.54 -0.32 0.28
N ARG A 48 2.84 0.02 -0.98
CA ARG A 48 3.83 1.07 -1.30
C ARG A 48 3.39 2.44 -0.76
N ARG A 49 2.13 2.81 -0.94
CA ARG A 49 1.59 4.08 -0.43
C ARG A 49 1.62 4.11 1.09
N THR A 50 1.18 3.03 1.75
CA THR A 50 1.22 2.92 3.21
C THR A 50 2.64 3.09 3.77
N MET A 51 3.64 2.42 3.19
CA MET A 51 5.03 2.58 3.62
C MET A 51 5.53 4.03 3.43
N ALA A 52 5.17 4.67 2.32
CA ALA A 52 5.51 6.06 2.05
C ALA A 52 4.82 7.03 3.02
N THR A 53 3.59 6.72 3.46
CA THR A 53 2.87 7.47 4.52
C THR A 53 3.57 7.35 5.87
N PHE A 54 3.90 6.13 6.32
CA PHE A 54 4.62 5.94 7.59
C PHE A 54 5.95 6.71 7.60
N ARG A 55 6.73 6.61 6.51
CA ARG A 55 7.97 7.38 6.36
C ARG A 55 7.74 8.89 6.37
N ARG A 56 6.68 9.39 5.72
CA ARG A 56 6.37 10.83 5.71
C ARG A 56 6.09 11.36 7.11
N MET A 57 5.39 10.57 7.92
CA MET A 57 5.00 10.93 9.29
C MET A 57 6.14 10.83 10.28
N THR A 58 7.01 9.82 10.13
CA THR A 58 8.17 9.68 11.01
C THR A 58 9.33 10.58 10.59
N GLY A 59 9.45 10.91 9.30
CA GLY A 59 10.53 11.73 8.77
C GLY A 59 11.90 11.25 9.24
N ASP A 60 12.73 12.20 9.68
CA ASP A 60 14.06 11.97 10.25
C ASP A 60 14.04 11.77 11.78
N ASN A 61 12.88 11.46 12.38
CA ASN A 61 12.79 11.23 13.81
C ASN A 61 13.70 10.03 14.19
N PRO A 62 14.80 10.23 14.94
CA PRO A 62 15.70 9.14 15.33
C PRO A 62 15.02 8.16 16.29
N ASP A 63 13.89 8.58 16.88
CA ASP A 63 13.11 7.77 17.78
C ASP A 63 12.00 6.95 17.13
N ALA A 64 11.75 7.17 15.85
CA ALA A 64 10.78 6.38 15.11
C ALA A 64 11.28 4.95 14.87
N PRO A 65 10.39 3.95 14.89
CA PRO A 65 10.75 2.59 14.53
C PRO A 65 11.16 2.51 13.06
N ARG A 66 12.06 1.58 12.76
CA ARG A 66 12.31 1.14 11.39
C ARG A 66 11.09 0.39 10.86
N TRP A 67 10.51 0.86 9.76
CA TRP A 67 9.37 0.22 9.11
C TRP A 67 9.82 -0.85 8.10
N LEU A 68 9.44 -2.10 8.33
CA LEU A 68 9.61 -3.21 7.40
C LEU A 68 8.30 -3.47 6.65
N SER A 69 8.38 -3.79 5.37
CA SER A 69 7.21 -4.01 4.51
C SER A 69 6.98 -5.52 4.30
N TYR A 70 5.77 -6.01 4.57
CA TYR A 70 5.41 -7.41 4.33
C TYR A 70 3.92 -7.55 3.95
N PRO A 71 3.56 -7.49 2.65
CA PRO A 71 2.17 -7.64 2.21
C PRO A 71 1.67 -9.10 2.19
N GLY A 72 2.51 -10.06 2.58
CA GLY A 72 2.19 -11.49 2.57
C GLY A 72 2.45 -12.20 1.25
N PHE A 73 2.16 -11.58 0.10
CA PHE A 73 2.43 -12.14 -1.23
C PHE A 73 2.57 -11.06 -2.30
N VAL A 74 2.97 -11.47 -3.51
CA VAL A 74 3.02 -10.61 -4.71
C VAL A 74 1.91 -11.08 -5.66
N PRO A 75 0.85 -10.27 -5.88
CA PRO A 75 -0.23 -10.63 -6.79
C PRO A 75 0.27 -10.75 -8.22
N GLN A 76 -0.14 -11.81 -8.91
CA GLN A 76 0.21 -12.06 -10.30
C GLN A 76 -1.03 -12.58 -11.04
N LEU A 77 -1.32 -11.97 -12.18
CA LEU A 77 -2.37 -12.40 -13.08
C LEU A 77 -1.78 -13.22 -14.23
N GLY A 78 -2.59 -14.11 -14.80
CA GLY A 78 -2.29 -14.86 -16.00
C GLY A 78 -3.57 -15.20 -16.74
N ASN A 79 -3.43 -15.45 -18.04
CA ASN A 79 -4.54 -15.92 -18.87
C ASN A 79 -4.83 -17.40 -18.56
N ASN A 80 -6.11 -17.75 -18.48
CA ASN A 80 -6.57 -19.13 -18.38
C ASN A 80 -7.83 -19.32 -19.25
N ALA A 81 -7.70 -20.13 -20.30
CA ALA A 81 -8.71 -20.23 -21.35
C ALA A 81 -9.11 -18.83 -21.86
N ASP A 82 -10.39 -18.49 -21.76
CA ASP A 82 -10.96 -17.21 -22.23
C ASP A 82 -11.06 -16.14 -21.12
N SER A 83 -10.34 -16.29 -20.00
CA SER A 83 -10.39 -15.34 -18.89
C SER A 83 -9.02 -15.02 -18.30
N VAL A 84 -8.98 -14.00 -17.43
CA VAL A 84 -7.81 -13.63 -16.63
C VAL A 84 -8.04 -14.10 -15.19
N ILE A 85 -7.04 -14.74 -14.59
CA ILE A 85 -7.10 -15.25 -13.21
C ILE A 85 -5.85 -14.88 -12.42
N PHE A 86 -5.93 -14.93 -11.10
CA PHE A 86 -4.73 -14.96 -10.26
C PHE A 86 -4.02 -16.30 -10.40
N VAL A 87 -2.70 -16.26 -10.64
CA VAL A 87 -1.86 -17.47 -10.63
C VAL A 87 -1.47 -17.88 -9.21
N ASN A 88 -1.61 -16.97 -8.24
CA ASN A 88 -1.34 -17.25 -6.84
C ASN A 88 -2.34 -18.31 -6.33
N PRO A 89 -1.88 -19.43 -5.72
CA PRO A 89 -2.75 -20.49 -5.21
C PRO A 89 -3.36 -20.10 -3.84
N LEU A 90 -3.96 -18.91 -3.76
CA LEU A 90 -4.51 -18.33 -2.53
C LEU A 90 -6.03 -18.14 -2.67
N GLN A 91 -6.74 -18.37 -1.57
CA GLN A 91 -8.18 -18.07 -1.48
C GLN A 91 -8.39 -16.65 -0.91
N GLY A 92 -9.58 -16.09 -1.15
CA GLY A 92 -9.95 -14.78 -0.62
C GLY A 92 -9.30 -13.59 -1.33
N LEU A 93 -8.78 -13.80 -2.55
CA LEU A 93 -8.31 -12.73 -3.42
C LEU A 93 -9.50 -11.91 -3.96
N TRP A 94 -9.22 -10.68 -4.38
CA TRP A 94 -10.22 -9.82 -5.00
C TRP A 94 -10.72 -10.43 -6.33
N PRO A 95 -11.92 -10.07 -6.78
CA PRO A 95 -12.24 -10.12 -8.21
C PRO A 95 -11.17 -9.37 -9.02
N VAL A 96 -10.86 -9.84 -10.23
CA VAL A 96 -9.78 -9.28 -11.06
C VAL A 96 -10.03 -7.80 -11.36
N GLU A 97 -11.28 -7.44 -11.64
CA GLU A 97 -11.72 -6.07 -11.91
C GLU A 97 -11.46 -5.16 -10.70
N ARG A 98 -11.75 -5.67 -9.48
CA ARG A 98 -11.48 -4.94 -8.24
C ARG A 98 -9.98 -4.74 -8.01
N TYR A 99 -9.17 -5.76 -8.27
CA TYR A 99 -7.72 -5.65 -8.16
C TYR A 99 -7.15 -4.63 -9.16
N LEU A 100 -7.59 -4.66 -10.42
CA LEU A 100 -7.15 -3.70 -11.45
C LEU A 100 -7.58 -2.27 -11.11
N SER A 101 -8.79 -2.07 -10.61
CA SER A 101 -9.27 -0.78 -10.12
C SER A 101 -8.40 -0.24 -8.97
N LEU A 102 -8.03 -1.10 -8.02
CA LEU A 102 -7.14 -0.72 -6.92
C LEU A 102 -5.73 -0.40 -7.42
N LEU A 103 -5.13 -1.28 -8.22
CA LEU A 103 -3.78 -1.12 -8.76
C LEU A 103 -3.65 0.17 -9.57
N THR A 104 -4.56 0.41 -10.51
CA THR A 104 -4.49 1.60 -11.38
C THR A 104 -4.84 2.87 -10.62
N GLY A 105 -5.71 2.80 -9.61
CA GLY A 105 -6.03 3.93 -8.72
C GLY A 105 -4.89 4.38 -7.81
N GLU A 106 -3.92 3.50 -7.52
CA GLU A 106 -2.75 3.84 -6.70
C GLU A 106 -1.67 4.60 -7.46
N LEU A 107 -1.52 4.36 -8.77
CA LEU A 107 -0.51 4.99 -9.61
C LEU A 107 -0.57 6.54 -9.59
N PRO A 108 -1.72 7.20 -9.85
CA PRO A 108 -1.78 8.66 -9.79
C PRO A 108 -1.60 9.20 -8.37
N ARG A 109 -1.97 8.45 -7.32
CA ARG A 109 -1.74 8.86 -5.93
C ARG A 109 -0.25 8.85 -5.60
N LEU A 110 0.48 7.88 -6.11
CA LEU A 110 1.92 7.72 -5.87
C LEU A 110 2.78 8.68 -6.71
N HIS A 111 2.31 9.06 -7.89
CA HIS A 111 3.03 9.95 -8.80
C HIS A 111 3.20 11.34 -8.18
N ASP A 112 4.42 11.89 -8.10
CA ASP A 112 4.69 13.15 -7.42
C ASP A 112 4.56 14.37 -8.36
N ASP A 113 3.31 14.69 -8.68
CA ASP A 113 2.89 15.90 -9.39
C ASP A 113 1.84 16.68 -8.56
N SER A 114 1.20 17.68 -9.18
CA SER A 114 0.20 18.52 -8.51
C SER A 114 -1.06 17.79 -8.07
N ASP A 115 -1.40 16.65 -8.68
CA ASP A 115 -2.61 15.87 -8.39
C ASP A 115 -2.33 14.68 -7.45
N GLY A 116 -1.04 14.30 -7.33
CA GLY A 116 -0.57 13.21 -6.51
C GLY A 116 -0.50 13.49 -5.00
N TYR A 117 -0.15 12.45 -4.24
CA TYR A 117 -0.07 12.53 -2.78
C TYR A 117 1.33 12.90 -2.27
N GLY A 118 2.31 13.01 -3.15
CA GLY A 118 3.68 13.39 -2.81
C GLY A 118 3.83 14.90 -2.49
N PRO A 119 5.06 15.34 -2.17
CA PRO A 119 5.35 16.72 -1.76
C PRO A 119 4.96 17.78 -2.79
N ARG A 120 4.86 17.44 -4.08
CA ARG A 120 4.45 18.40 -5.14
C ARG A 120 2.94 18.54 -5.29
N GLY A 121 2.17 17.67 -4.63
CA GLY A 121 0.71 17.67 -4.63
C GLY A 121 0.18 17.84 -3.21
N ARG A 122 -0.39 16.77 -2.65
CA ARG A 122 -1.08 16.82 -1.33
C ARG A 122 -0.17 16.64 -0.11
N ASP A 123 1.11 16.30 -0.31
CA ASP A 123 2.12 16.14 0.76
C ASP A 123 1.74 15.15 1.88
N PHE A 124 1.04 14.07 1.52
CA PHE A 124 0.64 13.00 2.45
C PHE A 124 1.66 11.86 2.51
N ILE A 125 2.49 11.71 1.49
CA ILE A 125 3.54 10.70 1.40
C ILE A 125 4.88 11.34 1.04
N VAL A 126 5.97 10.63 1.31
CA VAL A 126 7.28 11.03 0.78
C VAL A 126 7.29 10.96 -0.75
N HIS A 127 8.23 11.65 -1.38
CA HIS A 127 8.49 11.49 -2.81
C HIS A 127 8.66 9.99 -3.17
N VAL A 128 8.09 9.59 -4.32
CA VAL A 128 8.19 8.24 -4.84
C VAL A 128 8.77 8.30 -6.24
N ASP A 129 9.98 7.75 -6.41
CA ASP A 129 10.55 7.50 -7.72
C ASP A 129 9.78 6.39 -8.45
N PHE A 130 9.43 6.64 -9.71
CA PHE A 130 8.82 5.66 -10.60
C PHE A 130 9.87 5.07 -11.52
N PRO A 131 10.20 3.76 -11.39
CA PRO A 131 11.10 3.10 -12.32
C PRO A 131 10.58 3.17 -13.76
N ALA A 132 11.49 3.25 -14.73
CA ALA A 132 11.14 3.39 -16.14
C ALA A 132 10.23 2.25 -16.62
N GLU A 133 10.47 1.02 -16.15
CA GLU A 133 9.65 -0.15 -16.45
C GLU A 133 8.21 -0.02 -15.92
N VAL A 134 8.03 0.64 -14.77
CA VAL A 134 6.69 0.87 -14.18
C VAL A 134 5.95 1.95 -14.97
N ILE A 135 6.66 3.01 -15.38
CA ILE A 135 6.08 4.05 -16.25
C ILE A 135 5.64 3.42 -17.57
N GLN A 136 6.49 2.61 -18.20
CA GLN A 136 6.15 1.93 -19.44
C GLN A 136 4.95 1.01 -19.27
N ALA A 137 4.93 0.19 -18.22
CA ALA A 137 3.79 -0.68 -17.91
C ALA A 137 2.50 0.13 -17.72
N TRP A 138 2.56 1.25 -17.00
CA TRP A 138 1.40 2.13 -16.83
C TRP A 138 0.91 2.70 -18.17
N GLN A 139 1.83 3.13 -19.04
CA GLN A 139 1.44 3.58 -20.39
C GLN A 139 0.80 2.46 -21.20
N THR A 140 1.30 1.22 -21.13
CA THR A 140 0.65 0.07 -21.78
C THR A 140 -0.78 -0.09 -21.31
N LEU A 141 -1.03 -0.07 -19.99
CA LEU A 141 -2.39 -0.19 -19.45
C LEU A 141 -3.31 0.94 -19.90
N LYS A 142 -2.81 2.18 -20.00
CA LYS A 142 -3.60 3.35 -20.44
C LYS A 142 -4.00 3.33 -21.92
N HIS A 143 -3.34 2.52 -22.74
CA HIS A 143 -3.60 2.44 -24.20
C HIS A 143 -4.18 1.10 -24.62
N ASP A 144 -4.45 0.18 -23.67
CA ASP A 144 -5.07 -1.10 -23.96
C ASP A 144 -6.59 -0.95 -24.03
N ALA A 145 -7.12 -0.89 -25.25
CA ALA A 145 -8.56 -0.71 -25.48
C ALA A 145 -9.41 -1.85 -24.90
N VAL A 146 -8.90 -3.09 -24.92
CA VAL A 146 -9.62 -4.26 -24.41
C VAL A 146 -9.71 -4.18 -22.89
N LEU A 147 -8.61 -3.81 -22.24
CA LEU A 147 -8.60 -3.60 -20.79
C LEU A 147 -9.52 -2.44 -20.38
N ILE A 148 -9.50 -1.32 -21.13
CA ILE A 148 -10.34 -0.16 -20.85
C ILE A 148 -11.83 -0.49 -20.99
N GLU A 149 -12.21 -1.29 -21.99
CA GLU A 149 -13.59 -1.75 -22.16
C GLU A 149 -14.04 -2.72 -21.05
N ALA A 150 -13.11 -3.50 -20.50
CA ALA A 150 -13.38 -4.47 -19.45
C ALA A 150 -13.42 -3.90 -18.02
N MET A 151 -12.92 -2.67 -17.81
CA MET A 151 -12.84 -1.98 -16.50
C MET A 151 -13.98 -1.00 -16.27
#